data_AF-A0AAE3U810-F1
#
_entry.id   AF-A0AAE3U810-F1
#
_cell.length_a   1.000
_cell.length_b   1.000
_cell.length_c   1.000
_cell.angle_alpha   90.00
_cell.angle_beta   90.00
_cell.angle_gamma   90.00
#
_symmetry.space_group_name_H-M   'P 1'
#
loop_
_entity.id
_entity.type
_entity.pdbx_description
1 polymer ?
#
loop_
_entity_poly.entity_id
_entity_poly.type
_entity_poly.pdbx_seq_one_letter_code
_entity_poly.pdbx_strand_id
1 'polypeptide(L)'
;MVKNKGGYVPFYHQSLLTQLTDSLLAGSKEVEQNAEYNFSGLKGQTKVSKNGLHFYSSRATLVFSSQSVEVIDTFLQHLFERGEIEVGNLQLVPESVEKEQPPVFQEELKCVCISPIVAVDPIANDFYAKKFISPDTDTFSDFLYESTMMRMERSGRFTADQIASFYRFQIIPDKTYLQKIKEGDKKFARIYPIEENGVRHEIRGYTFPFVLYSAPEVQQFIFECGMGYFSNKGFGMIDIINADLVRRTEPYHFERHPMSVNSFDKRN
;
A
#
# COMPACT_ATOMS: atom_id res chain seq x y z
N MET A 1 17.73 8.24 -2.45
CA MET A 1 19.12 7.72 -2.31
C MET A 1 19.33 6.99 -0.97
N VAL A 2 20.06 5.87 -1.00
CA VAL A 2 20.52 5.12 0.20
C VAL A 2 21.88 5.66 0.64
N LYS A 3 21.99 6.13 1.88
CA LYS A 3 23.22 6.76 2.41
C LYS A 3 24.19 5.75 3.01
N ASN A 4 23.67 4.73 3.67
CA ASN A 4 24.46 3.68 4.32
C ASN A 4 24.32 2.36 3.56
N LYS A 5 25.19 2.11 2.57
CA LYS A 5 25.18 0.86 1.80
C LYS A 5 25.28 -0.35 2.72
N GLY A 6 24.37 -1.31 2.58
CA GLY A 6 24.27 -2.47 3.47
C GLY A 6 23.44 -2.21 4.73
N GLY A 7 22.90 -0.99 4.92
CA GLY A 7 21.83 -0.70 5.88
C GLY A 7 20.62 -1.60 5.62
N TYR A 8 19.85 -1.84 6.67
CA TYR A 8 18.79 -2.84 6.60
C TYR A 8 17.51 -2.40 7.30
N VAL A 9 16.41 -2.98 6.84
CA VAL A 9 15.13 -2.95 7.53
C VAL A 9 14.84 -4.35 8.09
N PRO A 10 14.22 -4.48 9.26
CA PRO A 10 13.82 -5.77 9.79
C PRO A 10 12.79 -6.45 8.88
N PHE A 11 12.56 -7.75 9.10
CA PHE A 11 11.37 -8.39 8.56
C PHE A 11 10.12 -7.72 9.14
N TYR A 12 9.04 -7.68 8.36
CA TYR A 12 7.78 -7.05 8.77
C TYR A 12 7.92 -5.55 9.10
N HIS A 13 8.80 -4.83 8.39
CA HIS A 13 9.06 -3.40 8.55
C HIS A 13 7.89 -2.48 8.13
N GLN A 14 6.72 -3.05 7.80
CA GLN A 14 5.50 -2.29 7.48
C GLN A 14 5.20 -1.25 8.57
N SER A 15 5.30 -1.62 9.84
CA SER A 15 5.04 -0.69 10.94
C SER A 15 6.00 0.52 10.97
N LEU A 16 7.26 0.34 10.55
CA LEU A 16 8.22 1.45 10.46
C LEU A 16 7.83 2.42 9.33
N LEU A 17 7.36 1.88 8.20
CA LEU A 17 6.86 2.69 7.09
C LEU A 17 5.53 3.36 7.43
N THR A 18 4.65 2.70 8.19
CA THR A 18 3.43 3.30 8.75
C THR A 18 3.78 4.49 9.64
N GLN A 19 4.67 4.30 10.62
CA GLN A 19 5.10 5.40 11.50
C GLN A 19 5.70 6.58 10.74
N LEU A 20 6.54 6.29 9.73
CA LEU A 20 7.07 7.32 8.85
C LEU A 20 5.92 8.06 8.14
N THR A 21 5.02 7.33 7.50
CA THR A 21 3.91 7.90 6.72
C THR A 21 2.94 8.70 7.57
N ASP A 22 2.53 8.17 8.73
CA ASP A 22 1.70 8.86 9.71
C ASP A 22 2.36 10.17 10.16
N SER A 23 3.66 10.15 10.43
CA SER A 23 4.40 11.36 10.84
C SER A 23 4.51 12.39 9.70
N LEU A 24 4.49 11.96 8.44
CA LEU A 24 4.55 12.82 7.26
C LEU A 24 3.18 13.38 6.89
N LEU A 25 2.10 12.70 7.26
CA LEU A 25 0.72 13.13 7.03
C LEU A 25 0.07 13.77 8.25
N ALA A 26 0.79 13.85 9.37
CA ALA A 26 0.30 14.45 10.61
C ALA A 26 -0.18 15.89 10.39
N GLY A 27 -1.44 16.15 10.77
CA GLY A 27 -2.08 17.46 10.60
C GLY A 27 -2.66 17.73 9.20
N SER A 28 -2.65 16.76 8.28
CA SER A 28 -3.41 16.85 7.03
C SER A 28 -4.90 16.76 7.33
N LYS A 29 -5.64 17.81 6.99
CA LYS A 29 -7.10 17.88 7.16
C LYS A 29 -7.81 16.84 6.30
N GLU A 30 -7.27 16.55 5.13
CA GLU A 30 -7.81 15.59 4.18
C GLU A 30 -7.72 14.17 4.73
N VAL A 31 -6.59 13.82 5.36
CA VAL A 31 -6.44 12.53 6.07
C VAL A 31 -7.37 12.45 7.28
N GLU A 32 -7.52 13.54 8.05
CA GLU A 32 -8.50 13.63 9.13
C GLU A 32 -9.95 13.47 8.64
N GLN A 33 -10.22 13.84 7.38
CA GLN A 33 -11.50 13.67 6.69
C GLN A 33 -11.63 12.31 5.98
N ASN A 34 -10.80 11.33 6.34
CA ASN A 34 -10.79 9.95 5.82
C ASN A 34 -10.39 9.83 4.35
N ALA A 35 -9.47 10.67 3.86
CA ALA A 35 -8.87 10.45 2.55
C ALA A 35 -8.14 9.08 2.51
N GLU A 36 -8.49 8.27 1.50
CA GLU A 36 -7.90 6.95 1.28
C GLU A 36 -6.54 7.07 0.59
N TYR A 37 -5.55 6.35 1.10
CA TYR A 37 -4.22 6.23 0.51
C TYR A 37 -3.62 4.85 0.77
N ASN A 38 -2.63 4.46 -0.03
CA ASN A 38 -1.84 3.27 0.16
C ASN A 38 -0.36 3.54 -0.14
N PHE A 39 0.49 2.60 0.26
CA PHE A 39 1.90 2.60 -0.13
C PHE A 39 2.49 1.20 -0.17
N SER A 40 3.59 1.07 -0.93
CA SER A 40 4.29 -0.20 -1.11
C SER A 40 5.29 -0.47 0.04
N GLY A 41 5.85 -1.68 0.07
CA GLY A 41 7.14 -1.86 0.75
C GLY A 41 8.26 -1.09 0.05
N LEU A 42 9.41 -0.93 0.69
CA LEU A 42 10.59 -0.35 0.01
C LEU A 42 11.11 -1.32 -1.04
N LYS A 43 11.14 -0.86 -2.30
CA LYS A 43 11.71 -1.58 -3.44
C LYS A 43 13.19 -1.21 -3.61
N GLY A 44 14.02 -2.19 -3.93
CA GLY A 44 15.46 -2.01 -4.14
C GLY A 44 16.18 -3.34 -4.28
N GLN A 45 17.46 -3.32 -4.65
CA GLN A 45 18.25 -4.54 -4.68
C GLN A 45 18.62 -4.93 -3.25
N THR A 46 18.01 -6.00 -2.75
CA THR A 46 18.17 -6.46 -1.38
C THR A 46 18.83 -7.83 -1.30
N LYS A 47 19.53 -8.10 -0.18
CA LYS A 47 19.86 -9.46 0.26
C LYS A 47 19.25 -9.73 1.61
N VAL A 48 18.68 -10.92 1.74
CA VAL A 48 18.12 -11.41 3.00
C VAL A 48 19.26 -11.80 3.95
N SER A 49 19.17 -11.39 5.21
CA SER A 49 20.04 -11.83 6.30
C SER A 49 19.21 -12.23 7.53
N LYS A 50 19.88 -12.68 8.60
CA LYS A 50 19.25 -12.95 9.89
C LYS A 50 18.54 -11.72 10.51
N ASN A 51 18.98 -10.51 10.16
CA ASN A 51 18.48 -9.27 10.74
C ASN A 51 17.38 -8.61 9.89
N GLY A 52 17.17 -9.06 8.65
CA GLY A 52 16.17 -8.52 7.74
C GLY A 52 16.67 -8.36 6.31
N LEU A 53 16.21 -7.32 5.63
CA LEU A 53 16.51 -7.02 4.23
C LEU A 53 17.58 -5.93 4.16
N HIS A 54 18.79 -6.30 3.71
CA HIS A 54 19.90 -5.35 3.50
C HIS A 54 19.82 -4.74 2.10
N PHE A 55 19.86 -3.42 2.01
CA PHE A 55 19.82 -2.69 0.75
C PHE A 55 21.23 -2.44 0.22
N TYR A 56 21.49 -2.88 -1.01
CA TYR A 56 22.78 -2.73 -1.69
C TYR A 56 22.72 -1.80 -2.90
N SER A 57 21.51 -1.45 -3.36
CA SER A 57 21.31 -0.43 -4.38
C SER A 57 21.60 0.97 -3.82
N SER A 58 22.07 1.88 -4.69
CA SER A 58 22.22 3.30 -4.37
C SER A 58 20.87 4.01 -4.19
N ARG A 59 19.79 3.41 -4.68
CA ARG A 59 18.42 3.92 -4.60
C ARG A 59 17.49 2.87 -4.00
N ALA A 60 16.51 3.35 -3.25
CA ALA A 60 15.33 2.61 -2.83
C ALA A 60 14.12 3.42 -3.28
N THR A 61 13.05 2.73 -3.65
CA THR A 61 11.81 3.33 -4.17
C THR A 61 10.67 2.97 -3.24
N LEU A 62 9.87 3.97 -2.88
CA LEU A 62 8.57 3.81 -2.25
C LEU A 62 7.53 4.25 -3.28
N VAL A 63 6.50 3.44 -3.51
CA VAL A 63 5.33 3.87 -4.28
C VAL A 63 4.27 4.29 -3.27
N PHE A 64 3.71 5.48 -3.46
CA PHE A 64 2.63 6.05 -2.65
C PHE A 64 1.51 6.45 -3.59
N SER A 65 0.27 6.13 -3.24
CA SER A 65 -0.89 6.46 -4.04
C SER A 65 -2.03 6.94 -3.15
N SER A 66 -2.75 7.95 -3.63
CA SER A 66 -3.98 8.43 -3.02
C SER A 66 -4.89 8.98 -4.10
N GLN A 67 -6.16 9.02 -3.75
CA GLN A 67 -7.22 9.65 -4.51
C GLN A 67 -7.31 11.17 -4.30
N SER A 68 -6.53 11.73 -3.38
CA SER A 68 -6.39 13.17 -3.13
C SER A 68 -4.97 13.62 -3.49
N VAL A 69 -4.88 14.61 -4.38
CA VAL A 69 -3.60 15.21 -4.77
C VAL A 69 -3.00 15.97 -3.58
N GLU A 70 -3.84 16.56 -2.75
CA GLU A 70 -3.43 17.29 -1.54
C GLU A 70 -2.73 16.37 -0.53
N VAL A 71 -3.22 15.13 -0.36
CA VAL A 71 -2.54 14.12 0.47
C VAL A 71 -1.18 13.75 -0.11
N ILE A 72 -1.08 13.58 -1.42
CA ILE A 72 0.19 13.29 -2.11
C ILE A 72 1.18 14.44 -1.93
N ASP A 73 0.74 15.67 -2.20
CA ASP A 73 1.58 16.87 -2.12
C ASP A 73 2.04 17.13 -0.68
N THR A 74 1.16 16.94 0.31
CA THR A 74 1.51 17.04 1.74
C THR A 74 2.57 16.00 2.13
N PHE A 75 2.37 14.73 1.73
CA PHE A 75 3.33 13.66 1.98
C PHE A 75 4.70 14.01 1.38
N LEU A 76 4.74 14.42 0.12
CA LEU A 76 5.96 14.74 -0.59
C LEU A 76 6.66 15.98 -0.02
N GLN A 77 5.90 17.03 0.31
CA GLN A 77 6.44 18.24 0.92
C GLN A 77 7.17 17.92 2.21
N HIS A 78 6.49 17.29 3.17
CA HIS A 78 7.11 16.94 4.44
C HIS A 78 8.27 15.95 4.29
N LEU A 79 8.18 15.03 3.32
CA LEU A 79 9.25 14.06 3.06
C LEU A 79 10.53 14.78 2.62
N PHE A 80 10.43 15.67 1.64
CA PHE A 80 11.60 16.40 1.10
C PHE A 80 12.13 17.47 2.05
N GLU A 81 11.29 18.07 2.89
CA GLU A 81 11.72 19.03 3.91
C GLU A 81 12.57 18.41 5.02
N ARG A 82 12.33 17.13 5.38
CA ARG A 82 13.15 16.42 6.38
C ARG A 82 14.59 16.21 5.94
N GLY A 83 14.84 16.13 4.63
CA GLY A 83 16.17 15.91 4.04
C GLY A 83 16.69 14.48 4.25
N GLU A 84 16.96 14.07 5.49
CA GLU A 84 17.38 12.71 5.83
C GLU A 84 16.31 12.01 6.67
N ILE A 85 15.99 10.77 6.32
CA ILE A 85 15.00 9.94 7.00
C ILE A 85 15.60 8.59 7.35
N GLU A 86 15.13 8.02 8.46
CA GLU A 86 15.54 6.69 8.93
C GLU A 86 14.35 5.73 8.90
N VAL A 87 14.57 4.54 8.35
CA VAL A 87 13.63 3.43 8.40
C VAL A 87 14.35 2.23 9.01
N GLY A 88 14.17 2.02 10.32
CA GLY A 88 14.97 1.05 11.06
C GLY A 88 16.45 1.44 11.03
N ASN A 89 17.30 0.61 10.42
CA ASN A 89 18.73 0.89 10.28
C ASN A 89 19.11 1.36 8.86
N LEU A 90 18.12 1.72 8.04
CA LEU A 90 18.33 2.25 6.69
C LEU A 90 18.24 3.78 6.73
N GLN A 91 19.29 4.44 6.25
CA GLN A 91 19.35 5.91 6.10
C GLN A 91 19.09 6.29 4.66
N LEU A 92 18.09 7.15 4.46
CA LEU A 92 17.59 7.54 3.16
C LEU A 92 17.55 9.06 3.03
N VAL A 93 17.75 9.54 1.81
CA VAL A 93 17.54 10.94 1.42
C VAL A 93 16.59 10.95 0.23
N PRO A 94 15.45 11.66 0.29
CA PRO A 94 14.58 11.85 -0.87
C PRO A 94 15.38 12.48 -2.02
N GLU A 95 15.23 11.94 -3.22
CA GLU A 95 16.10 12.28 -4.36
C GLU A 95 15.28 12.88 -5.51
N SER A 96 14.23 12.19 -5.92
CA SER A 96 13.32 12.61 -6.97
C SER A 96 11.93 12.01 -6.74
N VAL A 97 10.93 12.61 -7.40
CA VAL A 97 9.57 12.08 -7.46
C VAL A 97 9.21 11.92 -8.91
N GLU A 98 8.58 10.80 -9.23
CA GLU A 98 8.05 10.53 -10.54
C GLU A 98 6.59 10.10 -10.40
N LYS A 99 5.75 10.54 -11.34
CA LYS A 99 4.35 10.16 -11.44
C LYS A 99 4.21 9.05 -12.47
N GLU A 100 3.56 7.97 -12.07
CA GLU A 100 3.18 6.91 -12.99
C GLU A 100 1.94 7.32 -13.80
N GLN A 101 1.94 6.99 -15.09
CA GLN A 101 0.74 7.17 -15.90
C GLN A 101 -0.30 6.10 -15.53
N PRO A 102 -1.57 6.50 -15.30
CA PRO A 102 -2.60 5.55 -14.94
C PRO A 102 -2.82 4.53 -16.07
N PRO A 103 -3.13 3.28 -15.71
CA PRO A 103 -3.51 2.28 -16.69
C PRO A 103 -4.82 2.59 -17.40
N VAL A 104 -5.02 1.92 -18.53
CA VAL A 104 -6.37 1.70 -19.05
C VAL A 104 -7.01 0.60 -18.21
N PHE A 105 -8.03 0.95 -17.44
CA PHE A 105 -8.85 0.00 -16.68
C PHE A 105 -9.92 -0.61 -17.60
N GLN A 106 -10.15 -1.91 -17.43
CA GLN A 106 -11.09 -2.69 -18.23
C GLN A 106 -11.94 -3.57 -17.31
N GLU A 107 -12.53 -4.65 -17.80
CA GLU A 107 -13.24 -5.62 -16.95
C GLU A 107 -12.33 -6.70 -16.36
N GLU A 108 -11.13 -6.87 -16.94
CA GLU A 108 -10.11 -7.83 -16.53
C GLU A 108 -8.78 -7.09 -16.33
N LEU A 109 -8.11 -7.31 -15.20
CA LEU A 109 -6.81 -6.72 -14.91
C LEU A 109 -5.86 -7.74 -14.31
N LYS A 110 -4.66 -7.87 -14.89
CA LYS A 110 -3.61 -8.74 -14.35
C LYS A 110 -2.77 -7.96 -13.35
N CYS A 111 -2.76 -8.42 -12.10
CA CYS A 111 -2.22 -7.69 -10.97
C CYS A 111 -1.09 -8.47 -10.29
N VAL A 112 -0.17 -7.76 -9.68
CA VAL A 112 0.83 -8.30 -8.75
C VAL A 112 0.86 -7.46 -7.48
N CYS A 113 0.91 -8.10 -6.31
CA CYS A 113 1.04 -7.41 -5.05
C CYS A 113 2.42 -6.73 -4.91
N ILE A 114 2.44 -5.43 -4.64
CA ILE A 114 3.66 -4.69 -4.23
C ILE A 114 3.63 -4.28 -2.75
N SER A 115 2.50 -4.52 -2.08
CA SER A 115 2.43 -4.82 -0.66
C SER A 115 1.39 -5.92 -0.38
N PRO A 116 1.45 -6.62 0.77
CA PRO A 116 0.58 -7.78 1.02
C PRO A 116 -0.89 -7.36 1.14
N ILE A 117 -1.81 -8.10 0.54
CA ILE A 117 -3.27 -7.91 0.68
C ILE A 117 -3.72 -8.51 2.01
N VAL A 118 -4.59 -7.80 2.73
CA VAL A 118 -5.22 -8.28 3.97
C VAL A 118 -6.72 -8.40 3.72
N ALA A 119 -7.23 -9.63 3.69
CA ALA A 119 -8.63 -9.88 3.36
C ALA A 119 -9.60 -9.67 4.54
N VAL A 120 -9.11 -9.72 5.78
CA VAL A 120 -9.97 -9.74 6.97
C VAL A 120 -9.52 -8.68 7.96
N ASP A 121 -10.48 -7.89 8.45
CA ASP A 121 -10.29 -7.00 9.59
C ASP A 121 -10.29 -7.81 10.91
N PRO A 122 -9.18 -7.83 11.67
CA PRO A 122 -9.10 -8.50 12.97
C PRO A 122 -10.07 -7.96 14.02
N ILE A 123 -10.54 -6.72 13.91
CA ILE A 123 -11.49 -6.14 14.87
C ILE A 123 -12.89 -6.68 14.61
N ALA A 124 -13.29 -6.73 13.33
CA ALA A 124 -14.58 -7.27 12.94
C ALA A 124 -14.63 -8.80 13.02
N ASN A 125 -13.51 -9.48 12.79
CA ASN A 125 -13.47 -10.94 12.68
C ASN A 125 -12.12 -11.55 13.10
N ASP A 126 -11.86 -11.58 14.41
CA ASP A 126 -10.63 -12.14 14.99
C ASP A 126 -10.41 -13.62 14.62
N PHE A 127 -11.49 -14.40 14.51
CA PHE A 127 -11.40 -15.83 14.17
C PHE A 127 -10.74 -16.07 12.81
N TYR A 128 -11.09 -15.26 11.80
CA TYR A 128 -10.52 -15.38 10.46
C TYR A 128 -9.24 -14.56 10.26
N ALA A 129 -8.97 -13.56 11.11
CA ALA A 129 -7.86 -12.62 10.96
C ALA A 129 -6.49 -13.28 10.68
N LYS A 130 -6.20 -14.38 11.37
CA LYS A 130 -4.94 -15.13 11.25
C LYS A 130 -5.10 -16.42 10.46
N LYS A 131 -6.34 -16.85 10.20
CA LYS A 131 -6.63 -18.12 9.53
C LYS A 131 -6.18 -18.03 8.07
N PHE A 132 -5.61 -19.14 7.58
CA PHE A 132 -5.32 -19.25 6.16
C PHE A 132 -6.64 -19.43 5.40
N ILE A 133 -6.88 -18.55 4.44
CA ILE A 133 -7.97 -18.62 3.49
C ILE A 133 -7.32 -18.79 2.13
N SER A 134 -7.70 -19.82 1.38
CA SER A 134 -7.08 -20.07 0.08
C SER A 134 -7.51 -18.97 -0.91
N PRO A 135 -6.56 -18.34 -1.64
CA PRO A 135 -6.91 -17.38 -2.69
C PRO A 135 -7.75 -17.97 -3.83
N ASP A 136 -7.80 -19.30 -3.98
CA ASP A 136 -8.65 -20.00 -4.96
C ASP A 136 -10.12 -20.13 -4.53
N THR A 137 -10.50 -19.68 -3.33
CA THR A 137 -11.86 -19.84 -2.81
C THR A 137 -12.71 -18.59 -3.03
N ASP A 138 -14.00 -18.78 -3.28
CA ASP A 138 -14.97 -17.68 -3.39
C ASP A 138 -14.96 -16.81 -2.13
N THR A 139 -14.86 -17.44 -0.94
CA THR A 139 -14.74 -16.74 0.35
C THR A 139 -13.62 -15.71 0.38
N PHE A 140 -12.49 -15.95 -0.28
CA PHE A 140 -11.41 -14.98 -0.35
C PHE A 140 -11.80 -13.76 -1.21
N SER A 141 -12.44 -14.01 -2.35
CA SER A 141 -12.96 -12.95 -3.22
C SER A 141 -14.08 -12.17 -2.53
N ASP A 142 -14.99 -12.84 -1.82
CA ASP A 142 -16.10 -12.23 -1.08
C ASP A 142 -15.57 -11.26 -0.03
N PHE A 143 -14.60 -11.67 0.79
CA PHE A 143 -14.03 -10.76 1.79
C PHE A 143 -13.41 -9.50 1.18
N LEU A 144 -12.73 -9.64 0.04
CA LEU A 144 -12.12 -8.51 -0.65
C LEU A 144 -13.17 -7.64 -1.35
N TYR A 145 -14.21 -8.23 -1.91
CA TYR A 145 -15.36 -7.53 -2.46
C TYR A 145 -16.02 -6.66 -1.39
N GLU A 146 -16.43 -7.25 -0.27
CA GLU A 146 -17.12 -6.56 0.83
C GLU A 146 -16.27 -5.39 1.36
N SER A 147 -14.99 -5.62 1.61
CA SER A 147 -14.09 -4.55 2.08
C SER A 147 -13.93 -3.42 1.04
N THR A 148 -13.90 -3.76 -0.25
CA THR A 148 -13.77 -2.77 -1.33
C THR A 148 -15.04 -1.95 -1.47
N MET A 149 -16.21 -2.59 -1.53
CA MET A 149 -17.50 -1.89 -1.67
C MET A 149 -17.76 -0.96 -0.48
N MET A 150 -17.51 -1.43 0.74
CA MET A 150 -17.62 -0.61 1.96
C MET A 150 -16.74 0.64 1.88
N ARG A 151 -15.49 0.51 1.43
CA ARG A 151 -14.55 1.63 1.33
C ARG A 151 -14.91 2.60 0.20
N MET A 152 -15.37 2.07 -0.94
CA MET A 152 -15.91 2.89 -2.02
C MET A 152 -17.13 3.70 -1.56
N GLU A 153 -18.07 3.09 -0.84
CA GLU A 153 -19.24 3.78 -0.28
C GLU A 153 -18.81 4.87 0.72
N ARG A 154 -17.90 4.53 1.65
CA ARG A 154 -17.36 5.48 2.65
C ARG A 154 -16.61 6.65 2.05
N SER A 155 -16.03 6.48 0.86
CA SER A 155 -15.35 7.59 0.16
C SER A 155 -16.30 8.73 -0.25
N GLY A 156 -17.61 8.47 -0.29
CA GLY A 156 -18.62 9.44 -0.72
C GLY A 156 -18.58 9.78 -2.21
N ARG A 157 -17.72 9.13 -3.00
CA ARG A 157 -17.54 9.38 -4.45
C ARG A 157 -18.47 8.57 -5.33
N PHE A 158 -19.08 7.53 -4.76
CA PHE A 158 -19.96 6.60 -5.47
C PHE A 158 -21.35 6.63 -4.83
N THR A 159 -22.37 6.69 -5.67
CA THR A 159 -23.77 6.60 -5.24
C THR A 159 -24.13 5.16 -4.85
N ALA A 160 -25.17 4.99 -4.05
CA ALA A 160 -25.67 3.67 -3.68
C ALA A 160 -26.03 2.80 -4.92
N ASP A 161 -26.61 3.42 -5.96
CA ASP A 161 -26.95 2.72 -7.21
C ASP A 161 -25.69 2.26 -7.97
N GLN A 162 -24.62 3.07 -7.97
CA GLN A 162 -23.33 2.66 -8.55
C GLN A 162 -22.74 1.48 -7.78
N ILE A 163 -22.70 1.56 -6.44
CA ILE A 163 -22.19 0.46 -5.61
C ILE A 163 -23.00 -0.83 -5.86
N ALA A 164 -24.33 -0.74 -5.90
CA ALA A 164 -25.20 -1.89 -6.19
C ALA A 164 -24.99 -2.48 -7.60
N SER A 165 -24.54 -1.66 -8.56
CA SER A 165 -24.22 -2.12 -9.91
C SER A 165 -22.91 -2.90 -10.02
N PHE A 166 -22.02 -2.81 -9.03
CA PHE A 166 -20.69 -3.45 -9.03
C PHE A 166 -20.71 -4.91 -8.58
N TYR A 167 -21.68 -5.71 -9.03
CA TYR A 167 -21.85 -7.10 -8.58
C TYR A 167 -20.80 -8.09 -9.12
N ARG A 168 -20.04 -7.73 -10.17
CA ARG A 168 -18.96 -8.57 -10.70
C ARG A 168 -17.68 -8.26 -9.96
N PHE A 169 -17.21 -9.21 -9.16
CA PHE A 169 -15.92 -9.15 -8.48
C PHE A 169 -15.36 -10.55 -8.30
N GLN A 170 -14.20 -10.85 -8.87
CA GLN A 170 -13.52 -12.13 -8.66
C GLN A 170 -12.01 -11.98 -8.76
N ILE A 171 -11.30 -12.65 -7.86
CA ILE A 171 -9.85 -12.80 -7.94
C ILE A 171 -9.51 -14.23 -8.33
N ILE A 172 -8.73 -14.38 -9.38
CA ILE A 172 -8.19 -15.68 -9.82
C ILE A 172 -6.67 -15.66 -9.63
N PRO A 173 -6.11 -16.40 -8.65
CA PRO A 173 -4.67 -16.44 -8.45
C PRO A 173 -3.96 -17.13 -9.62
N ASP A 174 -2.71 -16.74 -9.90
CA ASP A 174 -1.86 -17.51 -10.82
C ASP A 174 -1.46 -18.84 -10.17
N LYS A 175 -2.15 -19.91 -10.58
CA LYS A 175 -1.92 -21.28 -10.10
C LYS A 175 -0.48 -21.76 -10.34
N THR A 176 0.12 -21.37 -11.46
CA THR A 176 1.49 -21.74 -11.80
C THR A 176 2.47 -21.09 -10.82
N TYR A 177 2.26 -19.82 -10.50
CA TYR A 177 3.06 -19.12 -9.49
C TYR A 177 2.91 -19.76 -8.11
N LEU A 178 1.67 -20.02 -7.66
CA LEU A 178 1.41 -20.62 -6.35
C LEU A 178 2.05 -22.01 -6.21
N GLN A 179 1.98 -22.83 -7.27
CA GLN A 179 2.63 -24.13 -7.31
C GLN A 179 4.15 -24.01 -7.17
N LYS A 180 4.79 -23.14 -7.96
CA LYS A 180 6.25 -22.91 -7.88
C LYS A 180 6.70 -22.41 -6.50
N ILE A 181 5.92 -21.52 -5.88
CA ILE A 181 6.20 -21.01 -4.53
C ILE A 181 6.13 -22.15 -3.51
N LYS A 182 5.13 -23.03 -3.62
CA LYS A 182 4.97 -24.20 -2.75
C LYS A 182 6.12 -25.21 -2.93
N GLU A 183 6.51 -25.51 -4.18
CA GLU A 183 7.62 -26.41 -4.50
C GLU A 183 8.97 -25.87 -4.00
N GLY A 184 9.15 -24.54 -4.00
CA GLY A 184 10.36 -23.87 -3.52
C GLY A 184 10.39 -23.57 -2.02
N ASP A 185 9.47 -24.12 -1.22
CA ASP A 185 9.30 -23.85 0.23
C ASP A 185 9.22 -22.35 0.58
N LYS A 186 8.69 -21.55 -0.36
CA LYS A 186 8.41 -20.13 -0.14
C LYS A 186 6.96 -19.96 0.31
N LYS A 187 6.70 -18.88 1.03
CA LYS A 187 5.34 -18.53 1.50
C LYS A 187 4.83 -17.31 0.76
N PHE A 188 3.66 -17.42 0.15
CA PHE A 188 2.90 -16.29 -0.39
C PHE A 188 1.96 -15.67 0.67
N ALA A 189 1.65 -16.40 1.75
CA ALA A 189 0.87 -15.91 2.88
C ALA A 189 1.73 -15.87 4.15
N ARG A 190 1.73 -14.75 4.87
CA ARG A 190 2.49 -14.56 6.12
C ARG A 190 1.61 -13.88 7.17
N ILE A 191 1.96 -14.07 8.44
CA ILE A 191 1.34 -13.35 9.55
C ILE A 191 2.16 -12.09 9.80
N TYR A 192 1.48 -10.95 9.88
CA TYR A 192 2.06 -9.65 10.18
C TYR A 192 1.48 -9.14 11.51
N PRO A 193 2.32 -8.61 12.41
CA PRO A 193 1.81 -7.83 13.53
C PRO A 193 1.38 -6.45 13.03
N ILE A 194 0.22 -5.98 13.50
CA ILE A 194 -0.20 -4.59 13.34
C ILE A 194 -0.62 -4.03 14.70
N GLU A 195 -0.59 -2.72 14.84
CA GLU A 195 -1.10 -2.02 16.02
C GLU A 195 -2.27 -1.14 15.61
N GLU A 196 -3.40 -1.29 16.28
CA GLU A 196 -4.61 -0.49 16.08
C GLU A 196 -5.07 0.01 17.46
N ASN A 197 -5.23 1.32 17.61
CA ASN A 197 -5.65 1.93 18.88
C ASN A 197 -4.82 1.48 20.12
N GLY A 198 -3.51 1.29 19.94
CA GLY A 198 -2.59 0.82 20.99
C GLY A 198 -2.70 -0.68 21.31
N VAL A 199 -3.50 -1.44 20.55
CA VAL A 199 -3.64 -2.90 20.68
C VAL A 199 -2.93 -3.59 19.54
N ARG A 200 -2.09 -4.57 19.87
CA ARG A 200 -1.39 -5.38 18.89
C ARG A 200 -2.29 -6.52 18.41
N HIS A 201 -2.56 -6.55 17.11
CA HIS A 201 -3.23 -7.65 16.42
C HIS A 201 -2.23 -8.40 15.55
N GLU A 202 -2.58 -9.63 15.15
CA GLU A 202 -1.88 -10.29 14.06
C GLU A 202 -2.87 -10.59 12.95
N ILE A 203 -2.45 -10.32 11.72
CA ILE A 203 -3.25 -10.44 10.52
C ILE A 203 -2.52 -11.32 9.51
N ARG A 204 -3.27 -11.97 8.61
CA ARG A 204 -2.67 -12.69 7.49
C ARG A 204 -2.64 -11.83 6.23
N GLY A 205 -1.43 -11.54 5.76
CA GLY A 205 -1.18 -10.85 4.50
C GLY A 205 -0.80 -11.83 3.39
N TYR A 206 -1.28 -11.56 2.16
CA TYR A 206 -1.06 -12.39 0.99
C TYR A 206 -0.32 -11.63 -0.12
N THR A 207 0.65 -12.27 -0.76
CA THR A 207 1.48 -11.68 -1.82
C THR A 207 1.64 -12.68 -2.97
N PHE A 208 0.84 -12.50 -4.02
CA PHE A 208 0.83 -13.37 -5.20
C PHE A 208 0.31 -12.57 -6.41
N PRO A 209 0.63 -12.98 -7.65
CA PRO A 209 0.01 -12.43 -8.84
C PRO A 209 -1.37 -13.06 -9.07
N PHE A 210 -2.30 -12.29 -9.61
CA PHE A 210 -3.68 -12.69 -9.84
C PHE A 210 -4.32 -11.92 -10.99
N VAL A 211 -5.48 -12.39 -11.45
CA VAL A 211 -6.37 -11.66 -12.35
C VAL A 211 -7.57 -11.17 -11.55
N LEU A 212 -7.86 -9.88 -11.63
CA LEU A 212 -9.04 -9.24 -11.07
C LEU A 212 -10.09 -9.06 -12.17
N TYR A 213 -11.28 -9.60 -11.94
CA TYR A 213 -12.47 -9.32 -12.74
C TYR A 213 -13.39 -8.39 -11.96
N SER A 214 -13.57 -7.17 -12.44
CA SER A 214 -14.46 -6.19 -11.82
C SER A 214 -14.77 -5.04 -12.77
N ALA A 215 -15.72 -4.17 -12.42
CA ALA A 215 -15.93 -2.92 -13.14
C ALA A 215 -14.64 -2.05 -13.17
N PRO A 216 -14.38 -1.28 -14.24
CA PRO A 216 -13.20 -0.41 -14.35
C PRO A 216 -13.03 0.56 -13.17
N GLU A 217 -14.12 1.11 -12.66
CA GLU A 217 -14.13 2.05 -11.52
C GLU A 217 -13.65 1.38 -10.23
N VAL A 218 -14.02 0.10 -10.04
CA VAL A 218 -13.56 -0.71 -8.91
C VAL A 218 -12.06 -1.00 -9.05
N GLN A 219 -11.58 -1.32 -10.27
CA GLN A 219 -10.15 -1.52 -10.52
C GLN A 219 -9.35 -0.24 -10.22
N GLN A 220 -9.85 0.92 -10.66
CA GLN A 220 -9.21 2.20 -10.41
C GLN A 220 -9.15 2.51 -8.92
N PHE A 221 -10.26 2.34 -8.19
CA PHE A 221 -10.28 2.54 -6.74
C PHE A 221 -9.27 1.63 -6.04
N ILE A 222 -9.20 0.36 -6.40
CA ILE A 222 -8.23 -0.58 -5.83
C ILE A 222 -6.79 -0.18 -6.16
N PHE A 223 -6.53 0.26 -7.38
CA PHE A 223 -5.19 0.69 -7.80
C PHE A 223 -4.74 1.91 -6.98
N GLU A 224 -5.63 2.89 -6.80
CA GLU A 224 -5.32 4.15 -6.15
C GLU A 224 -5.31 4.07 -4.61
N CYS A 225 -6.21 3.26 -4.04
CA CYS A 225 -6.49 3.21 -2.60
C CYS A 225 -6.13 1.86 -1.96
N GLY A 226 -5.76 0.84 -2.74
CA GLY A 226 -5.35 -0.48 -2.25
C GLY A 226 -6.51 -1.45 -2.08
N MET A 227 -6.20 -2.75 -2.12
CA MET A 227 -7.15 -3.86 -1.97
C MET A 227 -7.18 -4.40 -0.53
N GLY A 228 -8.38 -4.60 0.00
CA GLY A 228 -8.57 -5.15 1.34
C GLY A 228 -8.44 -4.10 2.44
N TYR A 229 -7.92 -4.52 3.59
CA TYR A 229 -7.78 -3.70 4.79
C TYR A 229 -6.35 -3.16 5.00
N PHE A 230 -6.24 -2.12 5.82
CA PHE A 230 -4.98 -1.51 6.28
C PHE A 230 -4.12 -0.92 5.16
N SER A 231 -4.75 -0.36 4.13
CA SER A 231 -4.09 0.33 3.02
C SER A 231 -3.16 1.43 3.51
N ASN A 232 -3.65 2.24 4.45
CA ASN A 232 -2.91 3.30 5.15
C ASN A 232 -1.76 2.78 6.04
N LYS A 233 -1.61 1.46 6.20
CA LYS A 233 -0.50 0.83 6.92
C LYS A 233 0.42 0.03 5.98
N GLY A 234 0.34 0.28 4.68
CA GLY A 234 1.23 -0.31 3.69
C GLY A 234 0.83 -1.73 3.30
N PHE A 235 -0.47 -2.01 3.26
CA PHE A 235 -1.05 -3.26 2.76
C PHE A 235 -1.91 -3.00 1.52
N GLY A 236 -2.22 -4.05 0.76
CA GLY A 236 -3.19 -4.00 -0.33
C GLY A 236 -2.74 -3.34 -1.63
N MET A 237 -1.52 -2.79 -1.70
CA MET A 237 -1.06 -2.11 -2.91
C MET A 237 -0.71 -3.12 -4.00
N ILE A 238 -1.23 -2.86 -5.20
CA ILE A 238 -1.04 -3.69 -6.38
C ILE A 238 -0.35 -2.91 -7.49
N ASP A 239 0.22 -3.65 -8.43
CA ASP A 239 0.81 -3.16 -9.67
C ASP A 239 0.27 -4.01 -10.82
N ILE A 240 0.37 -3.54 -12.06
CA ILE A 240 -0.27 -4.17 -13.23
C ILE A 240 0.77 -4.90 -14.07
N ILE A 241 0.52 -6.19 -14.27
CA ILE A 241 1.39 -7.06 -15.08
C ILE A 241 1.22 -6.69 -16.55
N ASN A 242 2.33 -6.39 -17.23
CA ASN A 242 2.37 -5.97 -18.63
C ASN A 242 1.67 -4.63 -18.92
N ALA A 243 1.54 -3.74 -17.94
CA ALA A 243 1.45 -2.33 -18.26
C ALA A 243 2.64 -2.01 -19.18
N ASP A 244 2.38 -1.52 -20.40
CA ASP A 244 3.38 -1.36 -21.46
C ASP A 244 4.75 -0.99 -20.89
N LEU A 245 5.81 -1.67 -21.32
CA LEU A 245 7.22 -1.32 -20.99
C LEU A 245 7.59 0.12 -21.43
N VAL A 246 6.66 0.81 -22.09
CA VAL A 246 6.72 2.19 -22.58
C VAL A 246 5.92 3.15 -21.69
N ARG A 247 5.26 2.71 -20.60
CA ARG A 247 4.69 3.64 -19.61
C ARG A 247 5.81 4.37 -18.93
N ARG A 248 6.06 5.56 -19.45
CA ARG A 248 7.02 6.51 -18.92
C ARG A 248 6.41 7.07 -17.65
N THR A 249 7.14 6.93 -16.56
CA THR A 249 6.98 7.87 -15.47
C THR A 249 7.39 9.26 -15.98
N GLU A 250 6.74 10.29 -15.46
CA GLU A 250 7.13 11.68 -15.69
C GLU A 250 7.58 12.32 -14.39
N PRO A 251 8.54 13.27 -14.40
CA PRO A 251 8.88 14.04 -13.21
C PRO A 251 7.62 14.67 -12.61
N TYR A 252 7.42 14.48 -11.30
CA TYR A 252 6.29 15.09 -10.59
C TYR A 252 6.77 16.33 -9.82
N HIS A 253 6.12 17.46 -10.08
CA HIS A 253 6.34 18.71 -9.38
C HIS A 253 5.13 18.99 -8.49
N PHE A 254 5.32 18.92 -7.17
CA PHE A 254 4.28 19.16 -6.18
C PHE A 254 4.33 20.60 -5.66
N GLU A 255 3.18 21.15 -5.28
CA GLU A 255 3.09 22.50 -4.75
C GLU A 255 3.54 22.55 -3.29
N ARG A 256 4.52 23.42 -2.99
CA ARG A 256 4.92 23.68 -1.60
C ARG A 256 3.95 24.67 -0.99
N HIS A 257 3.08 24.20 -0.12
CA HIS A 257 2.19 25.06 0.63
C HIS A 257 2.93 25.62 1.86
N PRO A 258 2.93 26.93 2.11
CA PRO A 258 3.55 27.48 3.30
C PRO A 258 2.84 26.92 4.54
N MET A 259 3.57 26.14 5.34
CA MET A 259 3.09 25.61 6.61
C MET A 259 2.60 26.77 7.48
N SER A 260 1.36 26.69 7.97
CA SER A 260 0.88 27.62 8.99
C SER A 260 1.76 27.46 10.22
N VAL A 261 2.62 28.45 10.47
CA VAL A 261 3.45 28.50 11.67
C VAL A 261 2.50 28.46 12.86
N ASN A 262 2.49 27.34 13.59
CA ASN A 262 1.80 27.26 14.86
C ASN A 262 2.39 28.34 15.77
N SER A 263 1.60 29.37 16.05
CA SER A 263 1.92 30.46 16.97
C SER A 263 1.89 29.93 18.41
N PHE A 264 2.84 29.09 18.76
CA PHE A 264 3.12 28.65 20.12
C PHE A 264 4.59 28.91 20.45
N ASP A 265 5.06 30.11 20.14
CA ASP A 265 6.25 30.65 20.80
C ASP A 265 6.17 32.16 20.93
N LYS A 266 5.24 32.61 21.77
CA LYS A 266 5.29 33.91 22.44
C LYS A 266 4.64 33.77 23.80
N ARG A 267 5.45 33.45 24.80
CA ARG A 267 5.29 34.01 26.14
C ARG A 267 6.67 34.12 26.79
N ASN A 268 7.14 35.37 26.80
CA ASN A 268 8.14 35.89 27.72
C ASN A 268 7.74 35.62 29.18
#